data_AF-A0AB33BFR3-F1
#
_entry.id   AF-A0AB33BFR3-F1
#
_cell.length_a   1.000
_cell.length_b   1.000
_cell.length_c   1.000
_cell.angle_alpha   90.00
_cell.angle_beta   90.00
_cell.angle_gamma   90.00
#
_symmetry.space_group_name_H-M   'P 1'
#
loop_
_entity.id
_entity.type
_entity.pdbx_description
1 polymer ?
#
loop_
_entity_poly.entity_id
_entity_poly.type
_entity_poly.pdbx_seq_one_letter_code
_entity_poly.pdbx_strand_id
1 'polypeptide(L)'
;MSLTFQTDGLKQEVISIIHVQKELTLVEKLRKLYFLHADLEGLYHLPFKAIFEIAKTHPKAYETVVDYRNWFINEIHKLLLTTNENASKQDAHMFLFVIDGAMVQLLDPNKPDERKRLLEYFLLGGG
;
A
#
# COMPACT_ATOMS: atom_id res chain seq x y z
N MET A 1 16.67 10.45 2.07
CA MET A 1 16.65 9.08 1.49
C MET A 1 16.15 9.17 0.05
N SER A 2 16.61 8.30 -0.85
CA SER A 2 16.15 8.25 -2.25
C SER A 2 14.88 7.42 -2.40
N LEU A 3 14.12 7.62 -3.49
CA LEU A 3 12.95 6.80 -3.81
C LEU A 3 13.31 5.32 -3.91
N THR A 4 14.41 4.98 -4.56
CA THR A 4 14.88 3.60 -4.71
C THR A 4 15.12 2.93 -3.35
N PHE A 5 15.82 3.61 -2.44
CA PHE A 5 16.05 3.09 -1.07
C PHE A 5 14.73 2.81 -0.36
N GLN A 6 13.78 3.74 -0.46
CA GLN A 6 12.49 3.59 0.20
C GLN A 6 11.64 2.48 -0.44
N THR A 7 11.58 2.38 -1.76
CA THR A 7 10.84 1.32 -2.45
C THR A 7 11.46 -0.05 -2.25
N ASP A 8 12.78 -0.15 -2.16
CA ASP A 8 13.46 -1.43 -1.91
C ASP A 8 13.26 -1.88 -0.46
N GLY A 9 13.35 -0.98 0.51
CA GLY A 9 13.01 -1.27 1.90
C GLY A 9 11.56 -1.75 2.04
N LEU A 10 10.61 -1.05 1.39
CA LEU A 10 9.23 -1.47 1.36
C LEU A 10 9.03 -2.85 0.72
N LYS A 11 9.72 -3.16 -0.38
CA LYS A 11 9.65 -4.49 -1.01
C LYS A 11 10.06 -5.60 -0.03
N GLN A 12 11.14 -5.40 0.73
CA GLN A 12 11.59 -6.37 1.72
C GLN A 12 10.54 -6.61 2.81
N GLU A 13 9.96 -5.54 3.36
CA GLU A 13 8.92 -5.63 4.39
C GLU A 13 7.65 -6.30 3.87
N VAL A 14 7.20 -5.94 2.66
CA VAL A 14 6.04 -6.57 2.00
C VAL A 14 6.27 -8.07 1.79
N ILE A 15 7.45 -8.46 1.28
CA ILE A 15 7.80 -9.87 1.09
C ILE A 15 7.84 -10.60 2.43
N SER A 16 8.40 -9.99 3.47
CA SER A 16 8.43 -10.55 4.84
C SER A 16 7.02 -10.82 5.37
N ILE A 17 6.11 -9.84 5.26
CA ILE A 17 4.72 -9.98 5.72
C ILE A 17 3.96 -11.07 4.94
N ILE A 18 4.13 -11.11 3.61
CA ILE A 18 3.36 -12.03 2.76
C ILE A 18 3.88 -13.46 2.85
N HIS A 19 5.21 -13.63 2.72
CA HIS A 19 5.83 -14.94 2.42
C HIS A 19 6.56 -15.56 3.62
N VAL A 20 7.07 -14.74 4.56
CA VAL A 20 7.82 -15.23 5.73
C VAL A 20 6.92 -15.46 6.94
N GLN A 21 6.02 -14.51 7.23
CA GLN A 21 5.08 -14.58 8.35
C GLN A 21 3.85 -15.45 7.98
N LYS A 22 4.06 -16.76 7.90
CA LYS A 22 3.06 -17.74 7.42
C LYS A 22 1.91 -17.96 8.41
N GLU A 23 2.13 -17.65 9.68
CA GLU A 23 1.16 -17.76 10.77
C GLU A 23 0.05 -16.71 10.70
N LEU A 24 0.27 -15.61 9.97
CA LEU A 24 -0.71 -14.54 9.83
C LEU A 24 -1.83 -14.94 8.86
N THR A 25 -3.06 -14.66 9.28
CA THR A 25 -4.24 -14.71 8.42
C THR A 25 -4.17 -13.66 7.31
N LEU A 26 -4.99 -13.82 6.27
CA LEU A 26 -5.12 -12.83 5.19
C LEU A 26 -5.40 -11.42 5.75
N VAL A 27 -6.35 -11.32 6.69
CA VAL A 27 -6.75 -10.05 7.30
C VAL A 27 -5.59 -9.42 8.07
N GLU A 28 -4.84 -10.19 8.85
CA GLU A 28 -3.68 -9.68 9.59
C GLU A 28 -2.56 -9.20 8.65
N LYS A 29 -2.30 -9.93 7.56
CA LYS A 29 -1.35 -9.49 6.53
C LYS A 29 -1.78 -8.18 5.89
N LEU A 30 -3.04 -8.07 5.45
CA LEU A 30 -3.58 -6.84 4.88
C LEU A 30 -3.51 -5.68 5.87
N ARG A 31 -3.81 -5.89 7.15
CA ARG A 31 -3.65 -4.85 8.19
C ARG A 31 -2.20 -4.38 8.31
N LYS A 32 -1.23 -5.30 8.37
CA LYS A 32 0.20 -4.94 8.44
C LYS A 32 0.65 -4.17 7.20
N LEU A 33 0.27 -4.64 6.01
CA LEU A 33 0.58 -3.98 4.75
C LEU A 33 -0.04 -2.57 4.70
N TYR A 34 -1.28 -2.41 5.15
CA TYR A 34 -1.92 -1.10 5.23
C TYR A 34 -1.12 -0.14 6.13
N PHE A 35 -0.80 -0.53 7.36
CA PHE A 35 -0.07 0.36 8.28
C PHE A 35 1.38 0.61 7.88
N LEU A 36 2.01 -0.33 7.16
CA LEU A 36 3.33 -0.12 6.56
C LEU A 36 3.33 1.03 5.54
N HIS A 37 2.21 1.27 4.85
CA HIS A 37 2.10 2.28 3.81
C HIS A 37 1.39 3.55 4.26
N ALA A 38 0.40 3.44 5.15
CA ALA A 38 -0.36 4.57 5.69
C ALA A 38 0.35 5.21 6.89
N ASP A 39 1.58 5.70 6.67
CA ASP A 39 2.44 6.31 7.68
C ASP A 39 3.25 7.49 7.09
N LEU A 40 3.09 8.68 7.67
CA LEU A 40 3.85 9.87 7.27
C LEU A 40 5.31 9.85 7.73
N GLU A 41 5.67 9.00 8.68
CA GLU A 41 7.07 8.79 9.09
C GLU A 41 7.68 7.56 8.38
N GLY A 42 6.85 6.79 7.67
CA GLY A 42 7.22 5.55 7.00
C GLY A 42 7.88 5.75 5.64
N LEU A 43 8.43 4.63 5.11
CA LEU A 43 9.11 4.59 3.82
C LEU A 43 8.18 4.91 2.63
N TYR A 44 6.86 4.79 2.78
CA TYR A 44 5.93 5.06 1.68
C TYR A 44 5.62 6.54 1.47
N HIS A 45 5.95 7.43 2.41
CA HIS A 45 5.61 8.85 2.31
C HIS A 45 6.24 9.52 1.07
N LEU A 46 7.54 9.36 0.80
CA LEU A 46 8.13 10.00 -0.39
C LEU A 46 7.60 9.39 -1.71
N PRO A 47 7.48 8.05 -1.87
CA PRO A 47 6.79 7.47 -3.02
C PRO A 47 5.40 8.04 -3.23
N PHE A 48 4.59 8.15 -2.17
CA PHE A 48 3.25 8.71 -2.25
C PHE A 48 3.27 10.17 -2.72
N LYS A 49 4.10 11.01 -2.10
CA LYS A 49 4.26 12.43 -2.44
C LYS A 49 4.70 12.62 -3.90
N ALA A 50 5.59 11.77 -4.38
CA ALA A 50 6.12 11.80 -5.74
C ALA A 50 5.02 11.60 -6.82
N ILE A 51 3.90 10.95 -6.49
CA ILE A 51 2.78 10.75 -7.42
C ILE A 51 2.21 12.09 -7.88
N PHE A 52 2.09 13.04 -6.95
CA PHE A 52 1.44 14.33 -7.19
C PHE A 52 2.41 15.41 -7.67
N GLU A 53 3.69 15.29 -7.32
CA GLU A 53 4.63 16.41 -7.42
C GLU A 53 5.60 16.32 -8.60
N ILE A 54 6.09 15.12 -8.92
CA ILE A 54 7.29 15.00 -9.77
C ILE A 54 7.04 14.32 -11.12
N ALA A 55 5.81 13.90 -11.42
CA ALA A 55 5.49 13.15 -12.63
C ALA A 55 5.98 13.82 -13.92
N LYS A 56 5.86 15.15 -14.03
CA LYS A 56 6.30 15.92 -15.21
C LYS A 56 7.75 16.40 -15.13
N THR A 57 8.27 16.62 -13.93
CA THR A 57 9.57 17.29 -13.71
C THR A 57 10.72 16.28 -13.56
N HIS A 58 10.43 15.07 -13.07
CA HIS A 58 11.41 14.01 -12.85
C HIS A 58 10.85 12.64 -13.30
N PRO A 59 10.64 12.44 -14.62
CA PRO A 59 9.94 11.26 -15.13
C PRO A 59 10.62 9.92 -14.76
N LYS A 60 11.96 9.86 -14.74
CA LYS A 60 12.69 8.65 -14.32
C LYS A 60 12.49 8.30 -12.85
N ALA A 61 12.41 9.32 -12.00
CA ALA A 61 12.16 9.11 -10.57
C ALA A 61 10.70 8.70 -10.33
N TYR A 62 9.77 9.30 -11.08
CA TYR A 62 8.37 8.91 -11.07
C TYR A 62 8.15 7.46 -11.54
N GLU A 63 8.88 7.00 -12.55
CA GLU A 63 8.85 5.61 -13.04
C GLU A 63 9.15 4.60 -11.92
N THR A 64 10.11 4.90 -11.03
CA THR A 64 10.42 4.05 -9.86
C THR A 64 9.20 3.86 -8.95
N VAL A 65 8.37 4.89 -8.79
CA VAL A 65 7.15 4.84 -7.97
C VAL A 65 6.06 4.03 -8.68
N VAL A 66 5.91 4.21 -10.00
CA VAL A 66 4.97 3.46 -10.82
C VAL A 66 5.30 1.96 -10.78
N ASP A 67 6.57 1.60 -10.96
CA ASP A 67 7.04 0.23 -10.90
C ASP A 67 6.79 -0.41 -9.55
N TYR A 68 7.07 0.32 -8.47
CA TYR A 68 6.78 -0.14 -7.12
C TYR A 68 5.28 -0.40 -6.91
N ARG A 69 4.41 0.55 -7.30
CA ARG A 69 2.96 0.40 -7.13
C ARG A 69 2.40 -0.75 -7.96
N ASN A 70 2.85 -0.92 -9.20
CA ASN A 70 2.46 -2.05 -10.04
C ASN A 70 2.89 -3.39 -9.45
N TRP A 71 4.12 -3.45 -8.93
CA TRP A 71 4.62 -4.63 -8.22
C TRP A 71 3.78 -4.93 -6.97
N PHE A 72 3.49 -3.91 -6.16
CA PHE A 72 2.70 -4.07 -4.93
C PHE A 72 1.28 -4.55 -5.21
N ILE A 73 0.60 -4.00 -6.23
CA ILE A 73 -0.73 -4.47 -6.68
C ILE A 73 -0.67 -5.95 -7.04
N ASN A 74 0.37 -6.40 -7.75
CA ASN A 74 0.49 -7.80 -8.12
C ASN A 74 0.71 -8.71 -6.90
N GLU A 75 1.48 -8.26 -5.89
CA GLU A 75 1.64 -9.03 -4.64
C GLU A 75 0.35 -9.10 -3.82
N ILE A 76 -0.41 -8.00 -3.73
CA ILE A 76 -1.73 -8.00 -3.08
C ILE A 76 -2.70 -8.91 -3.83
N HIS A 77 -2.72 -8.86 -5.17
CA HIS A 77 -3.59 -9.72 -5.96
C HIS A 77 -3.29 -11.21 -5.71
N LYS A 78 -2.01 -11.61 -5.73
CA LYS A 78 -1.60 -12.98 -5.38
C LYS A 78 -2.01 -13.35 -3.95
N LEU A 79 -1.86 -12.42 -3.00
CA LEU A 79 -2.25 -12.65 -1.61
C LEU A 79 -3.76 -12.89 -1.49
N LEU A 80 -4.60 -12.09 -2.17
CA LEU A 80 -6.05 -12.26 -2.16
C LEU A 80 -6.49 -13.60 -2.78
N LEU A 81 -5.83 -14.02 -3.87
CA LEU A 81 -6.07 -15.31 -4.53
C LEU A 81 -5.83 -16.53 -3.62
N THR A 82 -5.07 -16.39 -2.52
CA THR A 82 -4.87 -17.49 -1.57
C THR A 82 -6.14 -17.88 -0.80
N THR A 83 -7.13 -16.97 -0.74
CA THR A 83 -8.38 -17.18 0.01
C THR A 83 -9.62 -17.06 -0.87
N ASN A 84 -9.54 -16.34 -2.00
CA ASN A 84 -10.63 -16.20 -2.96
C ASN A 84 -10.10 -16.38 -4.39
N GLU A 85 -10.40 -17.52 -5.03
CA GLU A 85 -9.97 -17.83 -6.40
C GLU A 85 -10.53 -16.86 -7.45
N ASN A 86 -11.64 -16.16 -7.14
CA ASN A 86 -12.25 -15.16 -8.00
C ASN A 86 -11.70 -13.74 -7.75
N ALA A 87 -10.73 -13.57 -6.84
CA ALA A 87 -10.16 -12.26 -6.54
C ALA A 87 -9.57 -11.63 -7.81
N SER A 88 -10.02 -10.43 -8.09
CA SER A 88 -9.66 -9.66 -9.27
C SER A 88 -8.47 -8.75 -8.99
N LYS A 89 -7.82 -8.28 -10.05
CA LYS A 89 -6.79 -7.24 -9.91
C LYS A 89 -7.40 -5.91 -9.43
N GLN A 90 -8.68 -5.69 -9.70
CA GLN A 90 -9.42 -4.53 -9.22
C GLN A 90 -9.51 -4.50 -7.69
N ASP A 91 -9.61 -5.65 -7.02
CA ASP A 91 -9.63 -5.72 -5.55
C ASP A 91 -8.30 -5.28 -4.95
N ALA A 92 -7.19 -5.66 -5.60
CA ALA A 92 -5.86 -5.18 -5.23
C ALA A 92 -5.67 -3.68 -5.49
N HIS A 93 -6.23 -3.16 -6.59
CA HIS A 93 -6.28 -1.71 -6.82
C HIS A 93 -7.10 -0.99 -5.75
N MET A 94 -8.23 -1.55 -5.34
CA MET A 94 -9.07 -0.98 -4.28
C MET A 94 -8.29 -0.89 -2.96
N PHE A 95 -7.52 -1.92 -2.62
CA PHE A 95 -6.67 -1.88 -1.44
C PHE A 95 -5.63 -0.75 -1.50
N LEU A 96 -4.98 -0.54 -2.65
CA LEU A 96 -4.05 0.58 -2.83
C LEU A 96 -4.76 1.94 -2.75
N PHE A 97 -5.98 2.07 -3.26
CA PHE A 97 -6.76 3.31 -3.11
C PHE A 97 -7.13 3.60 -1.65
N VAL A 98 -7.40 2.57 -0.86
CA VAL A 98 -7.65 2.71 0.58
C VAL A 98 -6.40 3.23 1.30
N ILE A 99 -5.21 2.77 0.92
CA ILE A 99 -3.93 3.31 1.41
C ILE A 99 -3.75 4.77 0.99
N ASP A 100 -3.98 5.10 -0.28
CA ASP A 100 -3.84 6.48 -0.76
C ASP A 100 -4.80 7.44 -0.03
N GLY A 101 -6.06 7.03 0.15
CA GLY A 101 -7.05 7.79 0.89
C GLY A 101 -6.63 8.03 2.35
N ALA A 102 -6.04 7.02 2.98
CA ALA A 102 -5.49 7.15 4.33
C ALA A 102 -4.31 8.13 4.39
N MET A 103 -3.40 8.06 3.42
CA MET A 103 -2.27 8.99 3.32
C MET A 103 -2.73 10.43 3.14
N VAL A 104 -3.75 10.68 2.30
CA VAL A 104 -4.36 12.01 2.16
C VAL A 104 -4.98 12.48 3.49
N GLN A 105 -5.71 11.60 4.18
CA GLN A 105 -6.32 11.95 5.48
C GLN A 105 -5.28 12.29 6.54
N LEU A 106 -4.13 11.61 6.57
CA LEU A 106 -3.04 11.89 7.51
C LEU A 106 -2.45 13.30 7.35
N LEU A 107 -2.60 13.93 6.18
CA LEU A 107 -2.17 15.32 5.96
C LEU A 107 -3.06 16.33 6.69
N ASP A 108 -4.29 15.95 7.10
CA ASP A 108 -5.15 16.77 7.95
C ASP A 108 -4.97 16.38 9.43
N PRO A 109 -4.31 17.22 10.25
CA PRO A 109 -4.04 16.90 11.66
C PRO A 109 -5.30 16.77 12.51
N ASN A 110 -6.47 17.18 12.01
CA ASN A 110 -7.73 17.13 12.75
C ASN A 110 -8.51 15.80 12.59
N LYS A 111 -8.01 14.84 11.78
CA LYS A 111 -8.76 13.61 11.42
C LYS A 111 -8.01 12.29 11.64
N PRO A 112 -7.35 12.06 12.79
CA PRO A 112 -6.56 10.84 13.00
C PRO A 112 -7.40 9.54 13.06
N ASP A 113 -8.67 9.61 13.46
CA ASP A 113 -9.53 8.43 13.67
C ASP A 113 -10.15 7.86 12.38
N GLU A 114 -10.14 8.61 11.27
CA GLU A 114 -10.75 8.16 10.01
C GLU A 114 -9.91 7.07 9.29
N ARG A 115 -8.60 7.00 9.58
CA ARG A 115 -7.68 6.03 8.96
C ARG A 115 -8.12 4.58 9.16
N LYS A 116 -8.43 4.21 10.41
CA LYS A 116 -8.81 2.83 10.76
C LYS A 116 -10.12 2.47 10.07
N ARG A 117 -11.04 3.43 9.93
CA ARG A 117 -12.35 3.20 9.32
C ARG A 117 -12.23 2.82 7.85
N LEU A 118 -11.34 3.45 7.08
CA LEU A 118 -11.13 3.09 5.67
C LEU A 118 -10.69 1.63 5.51
N LEU A 119 -9.77 1.18 6.37
CA LEU A 119 -9.34 -0.22 6.39
C LEU A 119 -10.49 -1.15 6.81
N GLU A 120 -11.24 -0.80 7.86
CA GLU A 120 -12.38 -1.63 8.28
C GLU A 120 -13.45 -1.73 7.19
N TYR A 121 -13.76 -0.64 6.48
CA TYR A 121 -14.72 -0.68 5.37
C TYR A 121 -14.24 -1.59 4.23
N PHE A 122 -12.95 -1.56 3.90
CA PHE A 122 -12.37 -2.48 2.92
C PHE A 122 -12.50 -3.95 3.36
N LEU A 123 -12.21 -4.23 4.64
CA LEU A 123 -12.26 -5.59 5.19
C LEU A 123 -13.69 -6.12 5.38
N LEU A 124 -14.66 -5.26 5.72
CA LEU A 124 -16.06 -5.61 5.96
C LEU A 124 -16.90 -5.64 4.68
N GLY A 125 -16.54 -4.81 3.70
CA GLY A 125 -17.32 -4.60 2.48
C GLY A 125 -16.98 -5.53 1.32
N GLY A 126 -15.96 -6.38 1.45
CA GLY A 126 -15.57 -7.47 0.54
C GLY A 126 -15.83 -7.21 -0.96
N GLY A 127 -14.81 -6.77 -1.68
CA GLY A 127 -14.78 -6.85 -3.16
C GLY A 127 -15.03 -8.27 -3.66
#